data_AF-A0A1C6A274-F1
#
_entry.id   AF-A0A1C6A274-F1
#
_cell.length_a   1.000
_cell.length_b   1.000
_cell.length_c   1.000
_cell.angle_alpha   90.00
_cell.angle_beta   90.00
_cell.angle_gamma   90.00
#
_symmetry.space_group_name_H-M   'P 1'
#
loop_
_entity.id
_entity.type
_entity.pdbx_description
1 polymer ?
#
loop_
_entity_poly.entity_id
_entity_poly.type
_entity_poly.pdbx_seq_one_letter_code
_entity_poly.pdbx_strand_id
1 'polypeptide(L)'
;MDKLIPICILVVIIIIGFISKVADLSSINKRIEFTSSYREKFIKFIKKIIEEHIFDNTIYQELTADVKAMQYELGEDGEYAYMTDNLRGVAVRGYQLLINFLPETRGIINGRNNSILAERYKNQIHDCEDMFIRHLGTLESQWKSVRKGLLNPFSSFAEGTKVIILSPLILLSWFGFVPVEKTDRAKKNMFIKLLNVLVTILGFAATIITIVVGWNDFWDIVFKFFK
;
A
#
# COMPACT_ATOMS: atom_id res chain seq x y z
N MET A 1 12.47 38.15 18.30
CA MET A 1 12.75 36.71 18.44
C MET A 1 11.48 35.87 18.47
N ASP A 2 10.37 36.40 19.02
CA ASP A 2 9.11 35.66 19.23
C ASP A 2 8.44 35.13 17.94
N LYS A 3 8.64 35.78 16.79
CA LYS A 3 8.12 35.31 15.49
C LYS A 3 8.98 34.24 14.81
N LEU A 4 10.22 34.03 15.28
CA LEU A 4 11.19 33.12 14.66
C LEU A 4 10.94 31.66 15.06
N ILE A 5 10.51 31.46 16.31
CA ILE A 5 10.14 30.14 16.86
C ILE A 5 8.99 29.48 16.08
N PRO A 6 7.82 30.12 15.83
CA PRO A 6 6.73 29.49 15.09
C PRO A 6 7.10 29.20 13.63
N ILE A 7 7.94 30.03 13.01
CA ILE A 7 8.48 29.77 11.66
C ILE A 7 9.35 28.51 11.67
N CYS A 8 10.27 28.38 12.65
CA CYS A 8 11.09 27.18 12.80
C CYS A 8 10.23 25.91 13.00
N ILE A 9 9.19 25.98 13.83
CA ILE A 9 8.27 24.85 14.05
C ILE A 9 7.60 24.43 12.74
N LEU A 10 7.08 25.39 11.97
CA LEU A 10 6.41 25.12 10.70
C LEU A 10 7.36 24.45 9.69
N VAL A 11 8.60 24.95 9.59
CA VAL A 11 9.64 24.37 8.72
C VAL A 11 9.97 22.93 9.14
N VAL A 12 10.12 22.67 10.44
CA VAL A 12 10.39 21.32 10.95
C VAL A 12 9.27 20.34 10.59
N ILE A 13 8.00 20.75 10.74
CA ILE A 13 6.84 19.91 10.38
C ILE A 13 6.85 19.59 8.88
N ILE A 14 7.15 20.57 8.03
CA ILE A 14 7.27 20.35 6.57
C ILE A 14 8.38 19.36 6.25
N ILE A 15 9.55 19.48 6.89
CA ILE A 15 10.68 18.58 6.69
C ILE A 15 10.31 17.14 7.09
N ILE A 16 9.66 16.97 8.24
CA ILE A 16 9.18 15.64 8.69
C ILE A 16 8.25 15.02 7.64
N GLY A 17 7.28 15.78 7.15
CA GLY A 17 6.35 15.25 6.15
C GLY A 17 6.99 14.98 4.78
N PHE A 18 8.00 15.78 4.39
CA PHE A 18 8.78 15.50 3.19
C PHE A 18 9.55 14.17 3.33
N ILE A 19 10.25 13.97 4.44
CA ILE A 19 10.98 12.73 4.73
C ILE A 19 10.03 11.53 4.71
N SER A 20 8.86 11.65 5.36
CA SER A 20 7.84 10.59 5.36
C SER A 20 7.41 10.19 3.96
N LYS A 21 7.13 11.15 3.07
CA LYS A 21 6.76 10.86 1.68
C LYS A 21 7.87 10.21 0.88
N VAL A 22 9.13 10.62 1.09
CA VAL A 22 10.28 9.97 0.44
C VAL A 22 10.40 8.52 0.90
N ALA A 23 10.22 8.25 2.20
CA ALA A 23 10.20 6.90 2.74
C ALA A 23 9.05 6.06 2.16
N ASP A 24 7.84 6.62 2.05
CA ASP A 24 6.68 5.96 1.45
C ASP A 24 6.94 5.61 -0.03
N LEU A 25 7.51 6.54 -0.81
CA LEU A 25 7.88 6.28 -2.22
C LEU A 25 8.91 5.16 -2.34
N SER A 26 9.91 5.14 -1.45
CA SER A 26 10.91 4.07 -1.41
C SER A 26 10.26 2.72 -1.08
N SER A 27 9.35 2.70 -0.11
CA SER A 27 8.58 1.50 0.26
C SER A 27 7.74 0.98 -0.90
N ILE A 28 6.99 1.85 -1.58
CA ILE A 28 6.18 1.46 -2.76
C ILE A 28 7.08 0.93 -3.88
N ASN A 29 8.23 1.55 -4.14
CA ASN A 29 9.17 1.05 -5.15
C ASN A 29 9.68 -0.37 -4.84
N LYS A 30 10.03 -0.66 -3.58
CA LYS A 30 10.44 -2.02 -3.17
C LYS A 30 9.33 -3.05 -3.41
N ARG A 31 8.07 -2.68 -3.16
CA ARG A 31 6.91 -3.53 -3.40
C ARG A 31 6.67 -3.79 -4.90
N ILE A 32 6.84 -2.76 -5.73
CA ILE A 32 6.81 -2.87 -7.20
C ILE A 32 7.91 -3.82 -7.68
N GLU A 33 9.15 -3.64 -7.20
CA GLU A 33 10.30 -4.47 -7.57
C GLU A 33 10.08 -5.93 -7.16
N PHE A 34 9.64 -6.17 -5.92
CA PHE A 34 9.31 -7.51 -5.43
C PHE A 34 8.24 -8.20 -6.29
N THR A 35 7.12 -7.51 -6.53
CA THR A 35 6.02 -8.03 -7.36
C THR A 35 6.47 -8.30 -8.79
N SER A 36 7.24 -7.39 -9.37
CA SER A 36 7.70 -7.51 -10.77
C SER A 36 8.66 -8.68 -10.93
N SER A 37 9.63 -8.82 -10.01
CA SER A 37 10.57 -9.94 -10.00
C SER A 37 9.85 -11.29 -9.84
N TYR A 38 8.88 -11.36 -8.92
CA TYR A 38 8.08 -12.58 -8.75
C TYR A 38 7.26 -12.90 -10.01
N ARG A 39 6.59 -11.90 -10.60
CA ARG A 39 5.82 -12.05 -11.84
C ARG A 39 6.70 -12.54 -12.99
N GLU A 40 7.90 -12.00 -13.15
CA GLU A 40 8.84 -12.43 -14.19
C GLU A 40 9.24 -13.90 -14.02
N LYS A 41 9.55 -14.33 -12.79
CA LYS A 41 9.82 -15.74 -12.49
C LYS A 41 8.61 -16.62 -12.81
N PHE A 42 7.40 -16.18 -12.45
CA PHE A 42 6.17 -16.88 -12.73
C PHE A 42 5.94 -17.05 -14.23
N ILE A 43 6.06 -15.99 -15.02
CA ILE A 43 5.91 -16.04 -16.49
C ILE A 43 6.96 -16.97 -17.09
N LYS A 44 8.22 -16.89 -16.65
CA LYS A 44 9.29 -17.79 -17.10
C LYS A 44 8.95 -19.25 -16.79
N PHE A 45 8.42 -19.54 -15.61
CA PHE A 45 7.99 -20.89 -15.22
C PHE A 45 6.86 -21.41 -16.11
N ILE A 46 5.80 -20.62 -16.29
CA ILE A 46 4.66 -20.99 -17.13
C ILE A 46 5.09 -21.20 -18.58
N LYS A 47 5.96 -20.32 -19.11
CA LYS A 47 6.52 -20.45 -20.46
C LYS A 47 7.22 -21.79 -20.66
N LYS A 48 8.06 -22.22 -19.71
CA LYS A 48 8.73 -23.53 -19.77
C LYS A 48 7.74 -24.70 -19.79
N ILE A 49 6.64 -24.60 -19.04
CA ILE A 49 5.60 -25.65 -19.02
C ILE A 49 4.83 -25.69 -20.34
N ILE A 50 4.42 -24.53 -20.86
CA ILE A 50 3.51 -24.43 -22.01
C ILE A 50 4.26 -24.64 -23.33
N GLU A 51 5.42 -24.00 -23.51
CA GLU A 51 6.18 -24.04 -24.77
C GLU A 51 7.18 -25.19 -24.82
N GLU A 52 7.93 -25.40 -23.73
CA GLU A 52 9.01 -26.40 -23.69
C GLU A 52 8.53 -27.76 -23.13
N HIS A 53 7.33 -27.82 -22.53
CA HIS A 53 6.80 -29.01 -21.86
C HIS A 53 7.69 -29.52 -20.72
N ILE A 54 8.42 -28.62 -20.06
CA ILE A 54 9.33 -28.92 -18.96
C ILE A 54 8.78 -28.33 -17.67
N PHE A 55 8.63 -29.17 -16.65
CA PHE A 55 8.36 -28.72 -15.29
C PHE A 55 9.68 -28.41 -14.58
N ASP A 56 10.02 -27.13 -14.50
CA ASP A 56 11.24 -26.68 -13.82
C ASP A 56 11.04 -26.69 -12.30
N ASN A 57 11.52 -27.76 -11.64
CA ASN A 57 11.43 -27.91 -10.19
C ASN A 57 12.13 -26.79 -9.41
N THR A 58 13.22 -26.22 -9.96
CA THR A 58 13.98 -25.18 -9.28
C THR A 58 13.17 -23.89 -9.22
N ILE A 59 12.65 -23.44 -10.36
CA ILE A 59 11.81 -22.22 -10.41
C ILE A 59 10.52 -22.43 -9.61
N TYR A 60 9.92 -23.63 -9.69
CA TYR A 60 8.75 -23.97 -8.88
C TYR A 60 9.01 -23.85 -7.38
N GLN A 61 10.15 -24.35 -6.89
CA GLN A 61 10.53 -24.26 -5.47
C GLN A 61 10.76 -22.81 -5.04
N GLU A 62 11.42 -21.99 -5.86
CA GLU A 62 11.59 -20.57 -5.58
C GLU A 62 10.24 -19.84 -5.48
N LEU A 63 9.34 -20.04 -6.45
CA LEU A 63 8.01 -19.45 -6.42
C LEU A 63 7.22 -19.91 -5.19
N THR A 64 7.29 -21.21 -4.87
CA THR A 64 6.59 -21.78 -3.72
C THR A 64 7.13 -21.27 -2.38
N ALA A 65 8.44 -21.02 -2.27
CA ALA A 65 9.04 -20.47 -1.05
C ALA A 65 8.52 -19.06 -0.74
N ASP A 66 8.37 -18.22 -1.77
CA ASP A 66 7.96 -16.83 -1.63
C ASP A 66 6.43 -16.62 -1.76
N VAL A 67 5.66 -17.66 -2.11
CA VAL A 67 4.22 -17.55 -2.45
C VAL A 67 3.39 -16.91 -1.35
N LYS A 68 3.68 -17.19 -0.08
CA LYS A 68 2.94 -16.61 1.05
C LYS A 68 3.21 -15.11 1.18
N ALA A 69 4.46 -14.70 0.99
CA ALA A 69 4.83 -13.29 1.01
C ALA A 69 4.19 -12.55 -0.17
N MET A 70 4.18 -13.17 -1.36
CA MET A 70 3.50 -12.62 -2.52
C MET A 70 1.98 -12.54 -2.32
N GLN A 71 1.33 -13.58 -1.80
CA GLN A 71 -0.11 -13.53 -1.50
C GLN A 71 -0.45 -12.42 -0.51
N TYR A 72 0.38 -12.23 0.52
CA TYR A 72 0.20 -11.13 1.48
C TYR A 72 0.34 -9.76 0.82
N GLU A 73 1.33 -9.59 -0.06
CA GLU A 73 1.54 -8.35 -0.82
C GLU A 73 0.36 -8.05 -1.75
N LEU A 74 -0.13 -9.07 -2.47
CA LEU A 74 -1.29 -8.96 -3.37
C LEU A 74 -2.57 -8.56 -2.62
N GLY A 75 -2.77 -9.08 -1.41
CA GLY A 75 -3.96 -8.84 -0.61
C GLY A 75 -5.25 -9.15 -1.40
N GLU A 76 -6.16 -8.18 -1.45
CA GLU A 76 -7.45 -8.31 -2.14
C GLU A 76 -7.31 -8.53 -3.65
N ASP A 77 -6.25 -8.02 -4.30
CA ASP A 77 -6.05 -8.20 -5.74
C ASP A 77 -5.80 -9.67 -6.11
N GLY A 78 -5.29 -10.45 -5.15
CA GLY A 78 -4.95 -11.87 -5.29
C GLY A 78 -6.00 -12.84 -4.75
N GLU A 79 -7.21 -12.37 -4.46
CA GLU A 79 -8.30 -13.18 -3.92
C GLU A 79 -9.58 -13.02 -4.72
N TYR A 80 -10.21 -14.15 -5.07
CA TYR A 80 -11.60 -14.12 -5.50
C TYR A 80 -12.52 -14.10 -4.30
N ALA A 81 -13.42 -13.12 -4.25
CA ALA A 81 -14.48 -13.08 -3.25
C ALA A 81 -15.30 -14.37 -3.24
N TYR A 82 -15.61 -14.90 -4.43
CA TYR A 82 -16.34 -16.14 -4.65
C TYR A 82 -15.77 -16.87 -5.87
N MET A 83 -15.42 -18.14 -5.69
CA MET A 83 -14.95 -19.02 -6.75
C MET A 83 -15.79 -20.30 -6.77
N THR A 84 -16.22 -20.69 -7.96
CA THR A 84 -16.92 -21.95 -8.21
C THR A 84 -16.13 -22.78 -9.20
N ASP A 85 -15.68 -23.96 -8.77
CA ASP A 85 -15.08 -24.97 -9.64
C ASP A 85 -16.13 -26.01 -10.00
N ASN A 86 -16.72 -25.87 -11.19
CA ASN A 86 -17.76 -26.79 -11.67
C ASN A 86 -17.23 -28.20 -11.95
N LEU A 87 -15.92 -28.37 -12.19
CA LEU A 87 -15.33 -29.67 -12.45
C LEU A 87 -15.07 -30.45 -11.16
N ARG A 88 -14.74 -29.73 -10.08
CA ARG A 88 -14.57 -30.30 -8.74
C ARG A 88 -15.83 -30.24 -7.88
N GLY A 89 -16.87 -29.56 -8.34
CA GLY A 89 -18.15 -29.40 -7.62
C GLY A 89 -18.02 -28.61 -6.33
N VAL A 90 -17.09 -27.65 -6.25
CA VAL A 90 -16.82 -26.87 -5.03
C VAL A 90 -17.04 -25.38 -5.24
N ALA A 91 -17.56 -24.73 -4.21
CA ALA A 91 -17.72 -23.29 -4.13
C ALA A 91 -17.00 -22.78 -2.88
N VAL A 92 -16.10 -21.81 -3.06
CA VAL A 92 -15.21 -21.31 -1.99
C VAL A 92 -15.29 -19.79 -1.95
N ARG A 93 -15.28 -19.22 -0.74
CA ARG A 93 -15.15 -17.78 -0.50
C ARG A 93 -13.71 -17.43 -0.16
N GLY A 94 -13.21 -16.27 -0.60
CA GLY A 94 -11.84 -15.83 -0.32
C GLY A 94 -10.80 -16.76 -0.93
N TYR A 95 -11.02 -17.16 -2.19
CA TYR A 95 -10.14 -18.08 -2.88
C TYR A 95 -8.83 -17.38 -3.28
N GLN A 96 -7.74 -17.78 -2.64
CA GLN A 96 -6.40 -17.27 -2.91
C GLN A 96 -5.86 -17.87 -4.21
N LEU A 97 -5.81 -17.05 -5.26
CA LEU A 97 -5.58 -17.54 -6.61
C LEU A 97 -4.19 -18.16 -6.75
N LEU A 98 -3.15 -17.42 -6.36
CA LEU A 98 -1.76 -17.80 -6.60
C LEU A 98 -1.34 -19.04 -5.80
N ILE A 99 -1.71 -19.10 -4.51
CA ILE A 99 -1.37 -20.22 -3.62
C ILE A 99 -2.00 -21.53 -4.12
N ASN A 100 -3.26 -21.47 -4.57
CA ASN A 100 -3.95 -22.65 -5.04
C ASN A 100 -3.55 -23.05 -6.47
N PHE A 101 -3.20 -22.07 -7.31
CA PHE A 101 -2.81 -22.36 -8.69
C PHE A 101 -1.42 -22.99 -8.82
N LEU A 102 -0.42 -22.56 -8.04
CA LEU A 102 0.95 -23.08 -8.17
C LEU A 102 1.03 -24.62 -8.09
N PRO A 103 0.44 -25.31 -7.10
CA PRO A 103 0.43 -26.78 -7.07
C PRO A 103 -0.28 -27.42 -8.27
N GLU A 104 -1.32 -26.77 -8.82
CA GLU A 104 -2.07 -27.29 -9.97
C GLU A 104 -1.23 -27.31 -11.25
N THR A 105 -0.17 -26.50 -11.33
CA THR A 105 0.74 -26.46 -12.49
C THR A 105 1.41 -27.80 -12.78
N ARG A 106 1.58 -28.67 -11.78
CA ARG A 106 2.09 -30.04 -11.94
C ARG A 106 1.20 -30.89 -12.87
N GLY A 107 -0.10 -30.60 -12.88
CA GLY A 107 -1.08 -31.30 -13.70
C GLY A 107 -1.12 -30.85 -15.15
N ILE A 108 -0.51 -29.71 -15.50
CA ILE A 108 -0.63 -29.10 -16.85
C ILE A 108 -0.05 -30.03 -17.92
N ILE A 109 1.13 -30.61 -17.68
CA ILE A 109 1.78 -31.50 -18.65
C ILE A 109 0.91 -32.73 -18.93
N ASN A 110 0.38 -33.34 -17.87
CA ASN A 110 -0.44 -34.55 -17.98
C ASN A 110 -1.85 -34.26 -18.53
N GLY A 111 -2.39 -33.07 -18.25
CA GLY A 111 -3.72 -32.63 -18.67
C GLY A 111 -3.78 -32.04 -20.08
N ARG A 112 -2.63 -31.87 -20.76
CA ARG A 112 -2.53 -31.17 -22.05
C ARG A 112 -3.42 -31.75 -23.15
N ASN A 113 -3.55 -33.07 -23.20
CA ASN A 113 -4.33 -33.74 -24.24
C ASN A 113 -5.84 -33.71 -23.97
N ASN A 114 -6.27 -33.18 -22.83
CA ASN A 114 -7.67 -32.97 -22.49
C ASN A 114 -8.02 -31.50 -22.73
N SER A 115 -8.86 -31.22 -23.73
CA SER A 115 -9.23 -29.86 -24.13
C SER A 115 -9.84 -29.04 -22.99
N ILE A 116 -10.69 -29.66 -22.15
CA ILE A 116 -11.35 -29.00 -21.02
C ILE A 116 -10.31 -28.60 -19.96
N LEU A 117 -9.38 -29.50 -19.63
CA LEU A 117 -8.33 -29.22 -18.65
C LEU A 117 -7.34 -28.18 -19.18
N ALA A 118 -6.96 -28.26 -20.46
CA ALA A 118 -6.09 -27.30 -21.11
C ALA A 118 -6.67 -25.88 -21.08
N GLU A 119 -7.97 -25.74 -21.37
CA GLU A 119 -8.67 -24.45 -21.29
C GLU A 119 -8.76 -23.93 -19.85
N ARG A 120 -9.08 -24.80 -18.87
CA ARG A 120 -9.08 -24.43 -17.45
C ARG A 120 -7.72 -23.88 -17.01
N TYR A 121 -6.64 -24.58 -17.33
CA TYR A 121 -5.29 -24.12 -16.97
C TYR A 121 -4.92 -22.81 -17.66
N LYS A 122 -5.29 -22.64 -18.94
CA LYS A 122 -5.08 -21.37 -19.66
C LYS A 122 -5.80 -20.22 -18.98
N ASN A 123 -7.05 -20.41 -18.58
CA ASN A 123 -7.82 -19.37 -17.87
C ASN A 123 -7.18 -19.03 -16.52
N GLN A 124 -6.79 -20.03 -15.73
CA GLN A 124 -6.11 -19.79 -14.45
C GLN A 124 -4.76 -19.07 -14.59
N ILE A 125 -4.01 -19.35 -15.67
CA ILE A 125 -2.77 -18.62 -16.00
C ILE A 125 -3.10 -17.15 -16.25
N HIS A 126 -4.08 -16.87 -17.12
CA HIS A 126 -4.50 -15.49 -17.41
C HIS A 126 -5.01 -14.78 -16.17
N ASP A 127 -5.79 -15.45 -15.33
CA ASP A 127 -6.27 -14.91 -14.06
C ASP A 127 -5.11 -14.47 -13.15
N CYS A 128 -4.05 -15.30 -13.07
CA CYS A 128 -2.85 -14.95 -12.31
C CYS A 128 -2.09 -13.79 -12.94
N GLU A 129 -1.98 -13.73 -14.27
CA GLU A 129 -1.34 -12.61 -14.96
C GLU A 129 -2.10 -11.29 -14.74
N ASP A 130 -3.42 -11.31 -14.89
CA ASP A 130 -4.29 -10.16 -14.66
C ASP A 130 -4.23 -9.68 -13.21
N MET A 131 -4.17 -10.60 -12.25
CA MET A 131 -3.92 -10.29 -10.84
C MET A 131 -2.63 -9.49 -10.66
N PHE A 132 -1.51 -9.94 -11.23
CA PHE A 132 -0.24 -9.20 -11.12
C PHE A 132 -0.31 -7.84 -11.81
N ILE A 133 -0.93 -7.75 -12.99
CA ILE A 133 -1.08 -6.50 -13.74
C ILE A 133 -1.90 -5.48 -12.93
N ARG A 134 -3.04 -5.90 -12.38
CA ARG A 134 -3.89 -5.05 -11.52
C ARG A 134 -3.11 -4.56 -10.31
N HIS A 135 -2.41 -5.46 -9.63
CA HIS A 135 -1.66 -5.09 -8.43
C HIS A 135 -0.53 -4.09 -8.72
N LEU A 136 0.26 -4.34 -9.78
CA LEU A 136 1.30 -3.40 -10.23
C LEU A 136 0.70 -2.04 -10.61
N GLY A 137 -0.44 -2.02 -11.30
CA GLY A 137 -1.17 -0.78 -11.62
C GLY A 137 -1.63 -0.03 -10.37
N THR A 138 -2.10 -0.75 -9.35
CA THR A 138 -2.46 -0.18 -8.04
C THR A 138 -1.24 0.46 -7.36
N LEU A 139 -0.10 -0.24 -7.32
CA LEU A 139 1.13 0.28 -6.73
C LEU A 139 1.66 1.50 -7.49
N GLU A 140 1.64 1.48 -8.82
CA GLU A 140 2.07 2.59 -9.66
C GLU A 140 1.18 3.83 -9.47
N SER A 141 -0.14 3.63 -9.34
CA SER A 141 -1.10 4.69 -9.02
C SER A 141 -0.82 5.30 -7.64
N GLN A 142 -0.56 4.47 -6.62
CA GLN A 142 -0.17 4.93 -5.29
C GLN A 142 1.13 5.75 -5.35
N TRP A 143 2.13 5.25 -6.07
CA TRP A 143 3.41 5.94 -6.26
C TRP A 143 3.21 7.32 -6.91
N LYS A 144 2.47 7.38 -8.03
CA LYS A 144 2.18 8.63 -8.75
C LYS A 144 1.46 9.65 -7.86
N SER A 145 0.52 9.18 -7.05
CA SER A 145 -0.25 10.01 -6.11
C SER A 145 0.65 10.67 -5.06
N VAL A 146 1.54 9.88 -4.42
CA VAL A 146 2.50 10.42 -3.44
C VAL A 146 3.53 11.34 -4.10
N ARG A 147 4.04 10.95 -5.27
CA ARG A 147 5.03 11.70 -6.06
C ARG A 147 4.53 13.11 -6.42
N LYS A 148 3.26 13.23 -6.83
CA LYS A 148 2.65 14.51 -7.21
C LYS A 148 2.65 15.53 -6.07
N GLY A 149 2.50 15.06 -4.83
CA GLY A 149 2.48 15.90 -3.63
C GLY A 149 3.86 16.17 -3.02
N LEU A 150 4.96 15.62 -3.56
CA LEU A 150 6.26 15.61 -2.89
C LEU A 150 6.86 17.02 -2.71
N LEU A 151 6.82 17.85 -3.76
CA LEU A 151 7.37 19.20 -3.76
C LEU A 151 6.38 20.25 -3.25
N ASN A 152 5.15 19.86 -2.91
CA ASN A 152 4.15 20.79 -2.39
C ASN A 152 4.33 20.95 -0.85
N PRO A 153 4.75 22.13 -0.37
CA PRO A 153 5.02 22.35 1.06
C PRO A 153 3.78 22.19 1.94
N PHE A 154 2.57 22.53 1.44
CA PHE A 154 1.32 22.34 2.20
C PHE A 154 0.97 20.87 2.33
N SER A 155 1.18 20.10 1.27
CA SER A 155 0.98 18.65 1.33
C SER A 155 1.98 18.00 2.29
N SER A 156 3.22 18.51 2.34
CA SER A 156 4.24 18.00 3.28
C SER A 156 3.96 18.45 4.71
N PHE A 157 3.44 19.65 4.92
CA PHE A 157 2.94 20.07 6.24
C PHE A 157 1.82 19.15 6.76
N ALA A 158 0.85 18.83 5.91
CA ALA A 158 -0.26 17.93 6.27
C ALA A 158 0.22 16.51 6.60
N GLU A 159 1.19 15.97 5.86
CA GLU A 159 1.77 14.66 6.18
C GLU A 159 2.63 14.72 7.45
N GLY A 160 3.40 15.78 7.66
CA GLY A 160 4.19 15.97 8.88
C GLY A 160 3.31 16.04 10.13
N THR A 161 2.18 16.74 10.03
CA THR A 161 1.18 16.83 11.11
C THR A 161 0.60 15.45 11.43
N LYS A 162 0.26 14.68 10.39
CA LYS A 162 -0.23 13.31 10.52
C LYS A 162 0.77 12.41 11.24
N VAL A 163 2.06 12.50 10.89
CA VAL A 163 3.13 11.74 11.55
C VAL A 163 3.22 12.09 13.02
N ILE A 164 3.13 13.36 13.38
CA ILE A 164 3.17 13.81 14.79
C ILE A 164 1.97 13.24 15.56
N ILE A 165 0.75 13.35 15.01
CA ILE A 165 -0.48 12.82 15.63
C ILE A 165 -0.39 11.30 15.83
N LEU A 166 0.17 10.57 14.84
CA LEU A 166 0.30 9.12 14.89
C LEU A 166 1.53 8.63 15.63
N SER A 167 2.46 9.51 15.99
CA SER A 167 3.71 9.13 16.65
C SER A 167 3.53 8.31 17.93
N PRO A 168 2.52 8.55 18.80
CA PRO A 168 2.33 7.70 19.99
C PRO A 168 1.98 6.26 19.62
N LEU A 169 1.16 6.07 18.58
CA LEU A 169 0.79 4.74 18.10
C LEU A 169 1.97 4.03 17.42
N ILE A 170 2.77 4.78 16.66
CA ILE A 170 4.00 4.27 16.03
C ILE A 170 4.99 3.80 17.11
N LEU A 171 5.19 4.60 18.16
CA LEU A 171 6.04 4.24 19.30
C LEU A 171 5.54 2.97 20.00
N LEU A 172 4.24 2.89 20.29
CA LEU A 172 3.64 1.68 20.88
C LEU A 172 3.86 0.44 20.00
N SER A 173 3.85 0.61 18.68
CA SER A 173 4.14 -0.46 17.74
C SER A 173 5.61 -0.88 17.78
N TRP A 174 6.55 0.06 17.85
CA TRP A 174 7.98 -0.24 17.99
C TRP A 174 8.32 -0.97 19.29
N PHE A 175 7.64 -0.65 20.38
CA PHE A 175 7.78 -1.37 21.64
C PHE A 175 7.07 -2.74 21.66
N GLY A 176 6.40 -3.13 20.57
CA GLY A 176 5.72 -4.41 20.45
C GLY A 176 4.37 -4.48 21.15
N PHE A 177 3.85 -3.37 21.68
CA PHE A 177 2.53 -3.33 22.29
C PHE A 177 1.39 -3.39 21.25
N VAL A 178 1.67 -2.95 20.02
CA VAL A 178 0.69 -2.92 18.92
C VAL A 178 1.28 -3.56 17.64
N PRO A 179 0.60 -4.56 17.04
CA PRO A 179 1.00 -5.12 15.75
C PRO A 179 1.07 -4.06 14.65
N VAL A 180 2.08 -4.15 13.79
CA VAL A 180 2.34 -3.18 12.71
C VAL A 180 1.14 -3.06 11.76
N GLU A 181 0.40 -4.15 11.51
CA GLU A 181 -0.77 -4.12 10.62
C GLU A 181 -1.91 -3.25 11.19
N LYS A 182 -2.04 -3.18 12.52
CA LYS A 182 -3.03 -2.31 13.17
C LYS A 182 -2.63 -0.84 13.05
N THR A 183 -1.34 -0.54 13.12
CA THR A 183 -0.76 0.79 12.92
C THR A 183 -1.03 1.30 11.50
N ASP A 184 -0.87 0.45 10.49
CA ASP A 184 -1.12 0.81 9.09
C ASP A 184 -2.62 0.92 8.74
N ARG A 185 -3.49 0.13 9.37
CA ARG A 185 -4.95 0.37 9.30
C ARG A 185 -5.34 1.71 9.91
N ALA A 186 -4.74 2.08 11.04
CA ALA A 186 -5.01 3.35 11.69
C ALA A 186 -4.65 4.54 10.79
N LYS A 187 -3.52 4.48 10.07
CA LYS A 187 -3.15 5.50 9.06
C LYS A 187 -4.21 5.72 7.98
N LYS A 188 -4.97 4.68 7.63
CA LYS A 188 -6.00 4.72 6.58
C LYS A 188 -7.40 5.04 7.11
N ASN A 189 -7.61 5.04 8.43
CA ASN A 189 -8.91 5.21 9.07
C ASN A 189 -9.50 6.62 8.85
N MET A 190 -10.81 6.69 8.55
CA MET A 190 -11.53 7.94 8.28
C MET A 190 -11.54 8.88 9.50
N PHE A 191 -11.69 8.36 10.72
CA PHE A 191 -11.68 9.19 11.93
C PHE A 191 -10.34 9.92 12.11
N ILE A 192 -9.23 9.19 11.89
CA ILE A 192 -7.87 9.74 11.97
C ILE A 192 -7.64 10.77 10.86
N LYS A 193 -8.13 10.52 9.63
CA LYS A 193 -8.07 11.51 8.54
C LYS A 193 -8.81 12.80 8.92
N LEU A 194 -10.00 12.70 9.49
CA LEU A 194 -10.82 13.85 9.86
C LEU A 194 -10.17 14.65 11.00
N LEU A 195 -9.67 13.97 12.02
CA LEU A 195 -8.88 14.59 13.09
C LEU A 195 -7.64 15.30 12.53
N ASN A 196 -6.91 14.65 11.61
CA ASN A 196 -5.73 15.24 10.99
C ASN A 196 -6.07 16.52 10.21
N VAL A 197 -7.17 16.53 9.45
CA VAL A 197 -7.64 17.74 8.74
C VAL A 197 -7.93 18.87 9.72
N LEU A 198 -8.68 18.59 10.80
CA LEU A 198 -9.01 19.61 11.81
C LEU A 198 -7.76 20.17 12.49
N VAL A 199 -6.85 19.31 12.94
CA VAL A 199 -5.61 19.73 13.59
C VAL A 199 -4.70 20.49 12.62
N THR A 200 -4.62 20.08 11.37
CA THR A 200 -3.84 20.78 10.34
C THR A 200 -4.37 22.19 10.11
N ILE A 201 -5.69 22.36 9.95
CA ILE A 201 -6.32 23.67 9.74
C ILE A 201 -6.13 24.57 10.96
N LEU A 202 -6.44 24.06 12.16
CA LEU A 202 -6.33 24.83 13.40
C LEU A 202 -4.87 25.21 13.69
N GLY A 203 -3.94 24.29 13.54
CA GLY A 203 -2.51 24.53 13.74
C GLY A 203 -1.96 25.53 12.74
N PHE A 204 -2.35 25.44 11.47
CA PHE A 204 -1.93 26.40 10.46
C PHE A 204 -2.51 27.80 10.73
N ALA A 205 -3.80 27.90 11.05
CA ALA A 205 -4.45 29.16 11.39
C ALA A 205 -3.83 29.81 12.62
N ALA A 206 -3.60 29.03 13.70
CA ALA A 206 -2.92 29.51 14.90
C ALA A 206 -1.53 30.07 14.57
N THR A 207 -0.75 29.36 13.74
CA THR A 207 0.58 29.80 13.34
C THR A 207 0.55 31.12 12.55
N ILE A 208 -0.41 31.28 11.64
CA ILE A 208 -0.61 32.55 10.92
C ILE A 208 -0.97 33.68 11.88
N ILE A 209 -1.93 33.46 12.78
CA ILE A 209 -2.36 34.46 13.77
C ILE A 209 -1.16 34.91 14.62
N THR A 210 -0.34 33.97 15.09
CA THR A 210 0.85 34.27 15.88
C THR A 210 1.89 35.07 15.09
N ILE A 211 2.10 34.77 13.81
CA ILE A 211 3.10 35.47 12.98
C ILE A 211 2.62 36.89 12.58
N VAL A 212 1.38 36.99 12.12
CA VAL A 212 0.82 38.22 11.52
C VAL A 212 0.40 39.21 12.59
N VAL A 213 -0.43 38.75 13.54
CA VAL A 213 -1.09 39.62 14.52
C VAL A 213 -0.37 39.56 15.87
N GLY A 214 0.06 38.37 16.30
CA GLY A 214 0.46 38.14 17.69
C GLY A 214 -0.74 37.75 18.55
N TRP A 215 -0.55 36.79 19.45
CA TRP A 215 -1.67 36.15 20.16
C TRP A 215 -2.43 37.12 21.08
N ASN A 216 -1.72 38.00 21.76
CA ASN A 216 -2.31 38.99 22.66
C ASN A 216 -3.18 39.99 21.89
N ASP A 217 -2.65 40.54 20.80
CA ASP A 217 -3.36 41.52 19.96
C ASP A 217 -4.57 40.89 19.24
N PHE A 218 -4.52 39.59 18.92
CA PHE A 218 -5.65 38.87 18.34
C PHE A 218 -6.84 38.78 19.31
N TRP A 219 -6.60 38.43 20.57
CA TRP A 219 -7.68 38.37 21.57
C TRP A 219 -8.33 39.74 21.79
N ASP A 220 -7.55 40.81 21.79
CA ASP A 220 -8.09 42.17 21.90
C ASP A 220 -9.01 42.54 20.73
N ILE A 221 -8.67 42.11 19.51
CA ILE A 221 -9.53 42.31 18.33
C ILE A 221 -10.81 41.47 18.45
N VAL A 222 -10.70 40.21 18.86
CA VAL A 222 -11.86 39.32 19.02
C VAL A 222 -12.81 39.86 20.09
N PHE A 223 -12.29 40.24 21.27
CA PHE A 223 -13.10 40.81 22.35
C PHE A 223 -13.76 42.14 21.97
N LYS A 224 -13.12 42.95 21.11
CA LYS A 224 -13.75 44.16 20.55
C LYS A 224 -14.84 43.85 19.52
N PHE A 225 -14.76 42.73 18.80
CA PHE A 225 -15.73 42.36 17.77
C PHE A 225 -17.02 41.73 18.35
N PHE A 226 -16.91 41.12 19.54
CA PHE A 226 -18.04 40.53 20.27
C PHE A 226 -18.71 41.48 21.28
N LYS A 227 -18.28 42.74 21.35
CA LYS A 227 -18.85 43.79 22.19
C LYS A 227 -19.60 44.80 21.33
#